data_AF-A0A821PRQ7-F1
#
_entry.id   AF-A0A821PRQ7-F1
#
_cell.length_a   1.000
_cell.length_b   1.000
_cell.length_c   1.000
_cell.angle_alpha   90.00
_cell.angle_beta   90.00
_cell.angle_gamma   90.00
#
_symmetry.space_group_name_H-M   'P 1'
#
loop_
_entity.id
_entity.type
_entity.pdbx_description
1 polymer ?
#
loop_
_entity_poly.entity_id
_entity_poly.type
_entity_poly.pdbx_seq_one_letter_code
_entity_poly.pdbx_strand_id
1 'polypeptide(L)'
;MRRSMEWRQHRKMILQFLPVSILYSCGYLPFGFVQCYQAINGPTTLSVHIQQLYFFYLFYLIGVLHPFACLIGMPEIYWKWFHRKNPRVAPHTFQTNHRTNKIATTQM
;
A
#
# COMPACT_ATOMS: atom_id res chain seq x y z
N MET A 1 24.21 -8.07 -5.73
CA MET A 1 23.29 -6.93 -5.98
C MET A 1 21.80 -7.29 -5.93
N ARG A 2 21.36 -8.55 -6.06
CA ARG A 2 19.92 -8.90 -5.95
C ARG A 2 19.29 -8.69 -4.56
N ARG A 3 20.02 -9.01 -3.48
CA ARG A 3 19.53 -8.87 -2.09
C ARG A 3 19.12 -7.43 -1.69
N SER A 4 19.77 -6.40 -2.25
CA SER A 4 19.41 -5.01 -1.94
C SER A 4 18.14 -4.53 -2.64
N MET A 5 17.81 -5.11 -3.81
CA MET A 5 16.56 -4.82 -4.52
C MET A 5 15.37 -5.48 -3.82
N GLU A 6 15.51 -6.73 -3.37
CA GLU A 6 14.47 -7.43 -2.59
C GLU A 6 14.15 -6.69 -1.29
N TRP A 7 15.18 -6.20 -0.57
CA TRP A 7 14.99 -5.43 0.65
C TRP A 7 14.17 -4.14 0.45
N ARG A 8 14.41 -3.42 -0.65
CA ARG A 8 13.62 -2.23 -1.00
C ARG A 8 12.17 -2.59 -1.33
N GLN A 9 11.94 -3.74 -1.95
CA GLN A 9 10.61 -4.20 -2.31
C GLN A 9 9.80 -4.64 -1.07
N HIS A 10 10.43 -5.35 -0.13
CA HIS A 10 9.81 -5.70 1.14
C HIS A 10 9.45 -4.47 1.98
N ARG A 11 10.32 -3.45 2.04
CA ARG A 11 10.01 -2.20 2.76
C ARG A 11 8.80 -1.47 2.20
N LYS A 12 8.62 -1.47 0.87
CA LYS A 12 7.43 -0.88 0.22
C LYS A 12 6.15 -1.64 0.57
N MET A 13 6.23 -2.97 0.61
CA MET A 13 5.08 -3.81 0.98
C MET A 13 4.68 -3.59 2.45
N ILE A 14 5.65 -3.50 3.36
CA ILE A 14 5.39 -3.19 4.78
C ILE A 14 4.72 -1.81 4.95
N LEU A 15 5.17 -0.80 4.20
CA LEU A 15 4.57 0.53 4.21
C LEU A 15 3.12 0.54 3.68
N GLN A 16 2.76 -0.36 2.76
CA GLN A 16 1.39 -0.54 2.30
C GLN A 16 0.50 -1.20 3.36
N PHE A 17 1.03 -2.17 4.08
CA PHE A 17 0.27 -2.88 5.11
C PHE A 17 0.03 -2.02 6.36
N LEU A 18 0.96 -1.13 6.71
CA LEU A 18 0.86 -0.30 7.91
C LEU A 18 -0.45 0.51 8.01
N PRO A 19 -0.89 1.32 7.01
CA PRO A 19 -2.12 2.09 7.10
C PRO A 19 -3.36 1.19 7.17
N VAL A 20 -3.34 0.05 6.47
CA VAL A 20 -4.44 -0.93 6.52
C VAL A 20 -4.52 -1.55 7.91
N SER A 21 -3.39 -1.97 8.48
CA SER A 21 -3.33 -2.51 9.84
C SER A 21 -3.80 -1.50 10.89
N ILE A 22 -3.43 -0.22 10.77
CA ILE A 22 -3.91 0.83 11.68
C ILE A 22 -5.42 1.00 11.54
N LEU A 23 -5.94 1.12 10.31
CA LEU A 23 -7.37 1.29 10.05
C LEU A 23 -8.20 0.13 10.63
N TYR A 24 -7.77 -1.11 10.39
CA TYR A 24 -8.44 -2.28 10.95
C TYR A 24 -8.31 -2.37 12.46
N SER A 25 -7.14 -2.08 13.02
CA SER A 25 -6.95 -2.13 14.47
C SER A 25 -7.83 -1.11 15.17
N CYS A 26 -7.84 0.14 14.71
CA CYS A 26 -8.70 1.19 15.28
C CYS A 26 -10.19 0.88 15.15
N GLY A 27 -10.60 0.21 14.07
CA GLY A 27 -11.99 -0.15 13.83
C GLY A 27 -12.48 -1.37 14.62
N TYR A 28 -11.68 -2.44 14.64
CA TYR A 28 -12.09 -3.73 15.17
C TYR A 28 -11.68 -3.98 16.62
N LEU A 29 -10.61 -3.35 17.14
CA LEU A 29 -10.27 -3.45 18.56
C LEU A 29 -11.39 -3.02 19.51
N PRO A 30 -12.02 -1.83 19.32
CA PRO A 30 -13.08 -1.40 20.25
C PRO A 30 -14.29 -2.33 20.17
N PHE A 31 -14.60 -2.87 18.98
CA PHE A 31 -15.63 -3.90 18.82
C PHE A 31 -15.29 -5.17 19.60
N GLY A 32 -14.08 -5.71 19.43
CA GLY A 32 -13.62 -6.91 20.13
C GLY A 32 -13.62 -6.73 21.64
N PHE A 33 -13.22 -5.57 22.14
CA PHE A 33 -13.26 -5.25 23.57
C PHE A 33 -14.69 -5.27 24.13
N VAL A 34 -15.64 -4.66 23.41
CA VAL A 34 -17.05 -4.66 23.80
C VAL A 34 -17.66 -6.07 23.75
N GLN A 35 -17.28 -6.89 22.78
CA GLN A 35 -17.71 -8.30 22.74
C GLN A 35 -17.18 -9.10 23.92
N CYS A 36 -15.89 -8.97 24.25
CA CYS A 36 -15.31 -9.63 25.42
C CYS A 36 -16.00 -9.19 26.72
N TYR A 37 -16.28 -7.90 26.85
CA TYR A 37 -16.99 -7.37 28.01
C TYR A 37 -18.41 -7.95 28.15
N GLN A 38 -19.16 -8.03 27.04
CA GLN A 38 -20.49 -8.64 27.01
C GLN A 38 -20.45 -10.16 27.26
N ALA A 39 -19.43 -10.85 26.81
CA ALA A 39 -19.27 -12.28 27.06
C ALA A 39 -19.08 -12.59 28.56
N ILE A 40 -18.45 -11.68 29.31
CA ILE A 40 -18.20 -11.83 30.75
C ILE A 40 -19.41 -11.38 31.58
N ASN A 41 -20.03 -10.24 31.24
CA ASN A 41 -21.04 -9.59 32.08
C ASN A 41 -22.49 -9.76 31.57
N GLY A 42 -22.66 -10.43 30.44
CA GLY A 42 -23.93 -10.51 29.72
C GLY A 42 -24.22 -9.26 28.86
N PRO A 43 -25.11 -9.39 27.86
CA PRO A 43 -25.49 -8.26 27.02
C PRO A 43 -26.34 -7.26 27.81
N THR A 44 -25.94 -6.00 27.82
CA THR A 44 -26.77 -4.91 28.36
C THR A 44 -27.50 -4.21 27.22
N THR A 45 -28.69 -3.67 27.48
CA THR A 45 -29.45 -2.90 26.47
C THR A 45 -28.64 -1.74 25.89
N LEU A 46 -27.79 -1.10 26.70
CA LEU A 46 -26.89 -0.04 26.29
C LEU A 46 -25.77 -0.57 25.35
N SER A 47 -25.20 -1.74 25.64
CA SER A 47 -24.15 -2.33 24.78
C SER A 47 -24.68 -2.74 23.41
N VAL A 48 -25.90 -3.27 23.36
CA VAL A 48 -26.57 -3.62 22.09
C VAL A 48 -26.83 -2.38 21.25
N HIS A 49 -27.30 -1.28 21.86
CA HIS A 49 -27.59 -0.05 21.14
C HIS A 49 -26.33 0.66 20.62
N ILE A 50 -25.28 0.74 21.45
CA ILE A 50 -23.97 1.25 21.03
C ILE A 50 -23.41 0.39 19.90
N GLN A 51 -23.55 -0.94 20.00
CA GLN A 51 -23.05 -1.84 18.97
C GLN A 51 -23.79 -1.69 17.65
N GLN A 52 -25.11 -1.53 17.66
CA GLN A 52 -25.90 -1.36 16.45
C GLN A 52 -25.68 0.00 15.78
N LEU A 53 -25.61 1.10 16.53
CA LEU A 53 -25.46 2.42 15.92
C LEU A 53 -24.00 2.76 15.58
N TYR A 54 -23.09 2.59 16.55
CA TYR A 54 -21.72 3.07 16.40
C TYR A 54 -20.84 2.10 15.61
N PHE A 55 -20.86 0.81 15.93
CA PHE A 55 -19.95 -0.14 15.27
C PHE A 55 -20.36 -0.44 13.83
N PHE A 56 -21.66 -0.52 13.52
CA PHE A 56 -22.07 -0.66 12.12
C PHE A 56 -21.63 0.54 11.30
N TYR A 57 -21.85 1.76 11.79
CA TYR A 57 -21.41 2.96 11.08
C TYR A 57 -19.89 2.98 10.88
N LEU A 58 -19.13 2.60 11.91
CA LEU A 58 -17.68 2.45 11.82
C LEU A 58 -17.26 1.40 10.78
N PHE A 59 -17.92 0.25 10.71
CA PHE A 59 -17.59 -0.78 9.71
C PHE A 59 -17.89 -0.33 8.29
N TYR A 60 -19.01 0.36 8.07
CA TYR A 60 -19.31 0.97 6.78
C TYR A 60 -18.25 2.01 6.40
N LEU A 61 -17.87 2.87 7.35
CA LEU A 61 -16.85 3.88 7.14
C LEU A 61 -15.49 3.24 6.81
N ILE A 62 -15.08 2.17 7.51
CA ILE A 62 -13.86 1.41 7.22
C ILE A 62 -13.89 0.82 5.82
N GLY A 63 -15.03 0.26 5.39
CA GLY A 63 -15.20 -0.25 4.03
C GLY A 63 -14.98 0.83 2.98
N VAL A 64 -15.51 2.03 3.21
CA VAL A 64 -15.31 3.19 2.33
C VAL A 64 -13.86 3.70 2.37
N LEU A 65 -13.21 3.70 3.54
CA LEU A 65 -11.83 4.17 3.70
C LEU A 65 -10.77 3.17 3.21
N HIS A 66 -11.12 1.88 3.13
CA HIS A 66 -10.21 0.82 2.70
C HIS A 66 -9.49 1.11 1.37
N PRO A 67 -10.18 1.47 0.27
CA PRO A 67 -9.52 1.82 -0.99
C PRO A 67 -8.59 3.03 -0.87
N PHE A 68 -8.95 4.03 -0.04
CA PHE A 68 -8.10 5.20 0.19
C PHE A 68 -6.84 4.85 0.99
N ALA A 69 -6.96 4.00 2.01
CA ALA A 69 -5.82 3.49 2.75
C ALA A 69 -4.85 2.70 1.85
N CYS A 70 -5.39 1.87 0.96
CA CYS A 70 -4.60 1.16 -0.07
C CYS A 70 -3.92 2.13 -1.04
N LEU A 71 -4.60 3.21 -1.45
CA LEU A 71 -4.02 4.24 -2.33
C LEU A 71 -2.87 4.99 -1.67
N ILE A 72 -2.99 5.35 -0.38
CA ILE A 72 -1.92 6.00 0.39
C ILE A 72 -0.70 5.07 0.52
N GLY A 73 -0.95 3.77 0.67
CA GLY A 73 0.11 2.77 0.73
C GLY A 73 0.91 2.66 -0.56
N MET A 74 0.34 2.94 -1.75
CA MET A 74 1.05 2.77 -3.02
C MET A 74 2.12 3.84 -3.25
N PRO A 75 3.41 3.51 -3.04
CA PRO A 75 4.48 4.51 -3.14
C PRO A 75 4.69 4.95 -4.60
N GLU A 76 4.30 4.12 -5.58
CA GLU A 76 4.41 4.42 -7.00
C GLU A 76 3.47 5.55 -7.43
N ILE A 77 2.25 5.61 -6.87
CA ILE A 77 1.29 6.67 -7.19
C ILE A 77 1.79 7.99 -6.59
N TYR A 78 2.20 7.97 -5.32
CA TYR A 78 2.74 9.15 -4.66
C TYR A 78 4.02 9.65 -5.35
N TRP A 79 4.94 8.75 -5.69
CA TRP A 79 6.18 9.08 -6.40
C TRP A 79 5.89 9.67 -7.78
N LYS A 80 4.96 9.10 -8.55
CA LYS A 80 4.60 9.57 -9.90
C LYS A 80 3.86 10.91 -9.86
N TRP A 81 3.07 11.16 -8.82
CA TRP A 81 2.36 12.43 -8.62
C TRP A 81 3.30 13.54 -8.11
N PHE A 82 4.21 13.19 -7.19
CA PHE A 82 5.21 14.10 -6.64
C PHE A 82 6.30 14.46 -7.66
N HIS A 83 6.79 13.48 -8.44
CA HIS A 83 7.75 13.73 -9.52
C HIS A 83 7.13 14.27 -10.81
N ARG A 84 5.79 14.25 -10.97
CA ARG A 84 5.12 14.95 -12.08
C ARG A 84 5.35 16.46 -12.04
N LYS A 85 5.72 17.02 -10.89
CA LYS A 85 6.14 18.42 -10.76
C LYS A 85 7.58 18.69 -11.22
N ASN A 86 8.33 17.68 -11.64
CA ASN A 86 9.67 17.84 -12.22
C ASN A 86 9.67 17.31 -13.67
N PRO A 87 9.37 18.18 -14.67
CA PRO A 87 9.49 17.83 -16.07
C PRO A 87 10.97 17.80 -16.46
N ARG A 88 11.70 16.77 -16.01
CA ARG A 88 12.97 16.39 -16.64
C ARG A 88 12.76 15.06 -17.32
N VAL A 89 12.18 15.17 -18.51
CA VAL A 89 12.24 14.18 -19.58
C VAL A 89 13.67 13.67 -19.65
N ALA A 90 13.89 12.41 -19.29
CA ALA A 90 15.14 11.74 -19.63
C ALA A 90 15.15 11.57 -21.15
N PRO A 91 16.15 12.10 -21.88
CA PRO A 91 16.24 11.81 -23.30
C PRO A 91 16.55 10.33 -23.45
N HIS A 92 15.67 9.61 -24.15
CA HIS A 92 16.01 8.31 -24.71
C HIS A 92 17.10 8.54 -25.75
N THR A 93 18.36 8.39 -25.36
CA THR A 93 19.46 8.22 -26.31
C THR A 93 19.26 6.87 -26.99
N PHE A 94 18.63 6.89 -28.16
CA PHE A 94 18.72 5.82 -29.14
C PHE A 94 20.20 5.61 -29.46
N GLN A 95 20.83 4.62 -28.84
CA GLN A 95 22.10 4.10 -29.36
C GLN A 95 21.81 3.27 -30.61
N THR A 96 21.75 3.95 -31.75
CA THR A 96 21.95 3.32 -33.06
C THR A 96 23.40 2.84 -33.15
N ASN A 97 23.64 1.59 -32.75
CA ASN A 97 24.95 0.95 -32.90
C ASN A 97 25.10 0.54 -34.38
N HIS A 98 25.54 1.49 -35.20
CA HIS A 98 25.80 1.29 -36.62
C HIS A 98 27.27 0.92 -36.82
N ARG A 99 27.50 -0.28 -37.36
CA ARG A 99 28.72 -0.73 -38.06
C ARG A 99 30.06 -0.55 -37.35
N THR A 100 30.65 -1.68 -36.97
CA THR A 100 32.06 -1.98 -37.29
C THR A 100 32.26 -3.49 -37.47
N ASN A 101 31.79 -4.03 -38.60
CA ASN A 101 32.43 -5.22 -39.18
C ASN A 101 33.81 -4.79 -39.69
N LYS A 102 34.82 -4.86 -38.81
CA LYS A 102 36.25 -4.84 -39.15
C LYS A 102 36.87 -6.18 -38.74
N ILE A 103 36.29 -7.30 -39.12
CA ILE A 103 36.89 -8.63 -38.95
C ILE A 103 36.43 -9.53 -40.09
N ALA A 104 36.86 -9.27 -41.32
CA ALA A 104 36.82 -10.26 -42.41
C ALA A 104 37.60 -9.73 -43.62
N THR A 105 38.92 -9.67 -43.53
CA THR A 105 39.86 -9.79 -44.66
C THR A 105 41.27 -9.93 -44.08
N THR A 106 41.48 -11.04 -43.40
CA THR A 106 42.79 -11.67 -43.32
C THR A 106 42.60 -13.03 -43.99
N GLN A 107 43.53 -13.41 -44.87
CA GLN A 107 43.63 -14.66 -45.64
C GLN A 107 43.02 -14.61 -47.06
N MET A 108 43.83 -14.20 -48.04
CA MET A 108 44.65 -15.10 -48.89
C MET A 108 45.47 -14.27 -49.87
#